data_AF-A0A1L9VUD4-F1
#
_entry.id   AF-A0A1L9VUD4-F1
#
_cell.length_a   1.000
_cell.length_b   1.000
_cell.length_c   1.000
_cell.angle_alpha   90.00
_cell.angle_beta   90.00
_cell.angle_gamma   90.00
#
_symmetry.space_group_name_H-M   'P 1'
#
loop_
_entity.id
_entity.type
_entity.pdbx_description
1 polymer ?
#
loop_
_entity_poly.entity_id
_entity_poly.type
_entity_poly.pdbx_seq_one_letter_code
_entity_poly.pdbx_strand_id
1 'polypeptide(L)'
;MVSQQPTREKSTVSSVYTDKTHRPFAHYSQAIKAAGHVWLSGQIPADAQGNLVTGSVAEKTQAIIRNTEAILEEAGSSLDRVVKVVVIIPIPSSQAICG
;
A
#
# COMPACT_ATOMS: atom_id res chain seq x y z
N MET A 1 42.98 16.47 -12.49
CA MET A 1 42.63 15.32 -11.63
C MET A 1 41.18 15.47 -11.23
N VAL A 2 40.28 14.70 -11.83
CA VAL A 2 38.83 14.77 -11.58
C VAL A 2 38.56 14.22 -10.19
N SER A 3 38.06 15.08 -9.31
CA SER A 3 37.64 14.74 -7.95
C SER A 3 36.57 13.65 -8.03
N GLN A 4 36.90 12.44 -7.56
CA GLN A 4 35.94 11.34 -7.48
C GLN A 4 34.91 11.71 -6.41
N GLN A 5 33.68 12.00 -6.84
CA GLN A 5 32.54 12.12 -5.93
C GLN A 5 32.34 10.77 -5.22
N PRO A 6 31.99 10.77 -3.92
CA PRO A 6 31.78 9.54 -3.16
C PRO A 6 30.66 8.73 -3.80
N THR A 7 30.94 7.46 -4.10
CA THR A 7 29.97 6.51 -4.64
C THR A 7 28.81 6.37 -3.67
N ARG A 8 27.63 6.90 -4.04
CA ARG A 8 26.37 6.72 -3.29
C ARG A 8 26.16 5.23 -3.02
N GLU A 9 26.31 4.83 -1.77
CA GLU A 9 26.03 3.47 -1.30
C GLU A 9 24.60 3.11 -1.72
N LYS A 10 24.49 2.13 -2.61
CA LYS A 10 23.20 1.76 -3.22
C LYS A 10 22.30 1.22 -2.12
N SER A 11 21.29 2.00 -1.72
CA SER A 11 20.30 1.55 -0.76
C SER A 11 19.63 0.27 -1.30
N THR A 12 19.80 -0.85 -0.60
CA THR A 12 19.16 -2.12 -0.96
C THR A 12 17.65 -1.93 -1.03
N VAL A 13 17.07 -2.28 -2.18
CA VAL A 13 15.62 -2.24 -2.43
C VAL A 13 15.12 -3.68 -2.46
N SER A 14 14.17 -4.02 -1.59
CA SER A 14 13.57 -5.37 -1.54
C SER A 14 12.05 -5.30 -1.63
N SER A 15 11.45 -6.12 -2.48
CA SER A 15 10.01 -6.25 -2.57
C SER A 15 9.44 -7.12 -1.45
N VAL A 16 8.21 -6.80 -1.04
CA VAL A 16 7.45 -7.52 -0.02
C VAL A 16 6.17 -8.03 -0.66
N TYR A 17 5.88 -9.31 -0.41
CA TYR A 17 4.70 -10.00 -0.87
C TYR A 17 4.15 -10.85 0.27
N THR A 18 2.84 -10.79 0.49
CA THR A 18 2.10 -11.63 1.43
C THR A 18 0.95 -12.31 0.69
N ASP A 19 0.68 -13.56 1.06
CA ASP A 19 -0.48 -14.32 0.57
C ASP A 19 -1.75 -14.05 1.39
N LYS A 20 -1.64 -13.23 2.46
CA LYS A 20 -2.78 -12.82 3.30
C LYS A 20 -3.70 -11.80 2.63
N THR A 21 -3.26 -11.17 1.53
CA THR A 21 -3.99 -10.12 0.82
C THR A 21 -3.98 -10.36 -0.67
N HIS A 22 -4.83 -9.61 -1.39
CA HIS A 22 -4.89 -9.65 -2.84
C HIS A 22 -3.50 -9.45 -3.47
N ARG A 23 -3.12 -10.38 -4.36
CA ARG A 23 -1.88 -10.27 -5.13
C ARG A 23 -2.00 -9.20 -6.22
N PRO A 24 -1.01 -8.31 -6.39
CA PRO A 24 -1.01 -7.29 -7.42
C PRO A 24 -1.38 -7.84 -8.80
N PHE A 25 -2.42 -7.27 -9.43
CA PHE A 25 -2.82 -7.65 -10.80
C PHE A 25 -1.87 -7.09 -11.87
N ALA A 26 -0.98 -6.17 -11.53
CA ALA A 26 -0.07 -5.48 -12.46
C ALA A 26 1.39 -5.52 -11.97
N HIS A 27 2.30 -4.93 -12.75
CA HIS A 27 3.74 -4.86 -12.47
C HIS A 27 4.08 -3.90 -11.30
N TYR A 28 3.59 -4.21 -10.10
CA TYR A 28 3.97 -3.55 -8.85
C TYR A 28 4.09 -4.57 -7.71
N SER A 29 4.82 -4.21 -6.66
CA SER A 29 4.93 -5.00 -5.42
C SER A 29 3.96 -4.47 -4.38
N GLN A 30 3.43 -5.31 -3.48
CA GLN A 30 2.51 -4.84 -2.43
C GLN A 30 3.17 -3.80 -1.51
N ALA A 31 4.45 -4.00 -1.21
CA ALA A 31 5.30 -2.99 -0.62
C ALA A 31 6.76 -3.16 -1.06
N ILE A 32 7.56 -2.11 -0.87
CA ILE A 32 8.99 -2.08 -1.09
C ILE A 32 9.68 -1.60 0.20
N LYS A 33 10.71 -2.32 0.67
CA LYS A 33 11.61 -1.80 1.69
C LYS A 33 12.78 -1.11 1.00
N ALA A 34 13.04 0.13 1.39
CA ALA A 34 14.16 0.91 0.89
C ALA A 34 14.62 1.91 1.95
N ALA A 35 15.93 2.01 2.16
CA ALA A 35 16.55 2.97 3.07
C ALA A 35 15.93 2.98 4.49
N GLY A 36 15.61 1.79 5.03
CA GLY A 36 15.02 1.64 6.37
C GLY A 36 13.53 1.95 6.47
N HIS A 37 12.87 2.31 5.36
CA HIS A 37 11.43 2.57 5.31
C HIS A 37 10.70 1.50 4.51
N VAL A 38 9.40 1.35 4.80
CA VAL A 38 8.46 0.51 4.04
C VAL A 38 7.54 1.42 3.25
N TRP A 39 7.59 1.27 1.92
CA TRP A 39 6.73 1.98 0.98
C TRP A 39 5.63 1.03 0.53
N LEU A 40 4.43 1.26 1.03
CA LEU A 40 3.26 0.44 0.75
C LEU A 40 2.53 0.96 -0.50
N SER A 41 2.15 0.06 -1.41
CA SER A 41 1.32 0.41 -2.55
C SER A 41 -0.12 0.67 -2.12
N GLY A 42 -0.85 1.47 -2.92
CA GLY A 42 -2.23 1.81 -2.64
C GLY A 42 -3.10 0.57 -2.43
N GLN A 43 -3.87 0.55 -1.35
CA GLN A 43 -4.74 -0.57 -0.99
C GLN A 43 -6.18 -0.26 -1.41
N ILE A 44 -6.83 -1.28 -1.99
CA ILE A 44 -8.23 -1.24 -2.38
C ILE A 44 -9.06 -2.11 -1.42
N PRO A 45 -10.37 -1.87 -1.29
CA PRO A 45 -11.24 -2.70 -0.47
C PRO A 45 -11.52 -4.02 -1.20
N ALA A 46 -10.56 -4.93 -1.19
CA ALA A 46 -10.65 -6.26 -1.80
C ALA A 46 -10.35 -7.36 -0.77
N ASP A 47 -10.95 -8.53 -0.96
CA ASP A 47 -10.60 -9.74 -0.21
C ASP A 47 -9.27 -10.34 -0.72
N ALA A 48 -8.82 -11.43 -0.08
CA ALA A 48 -7.58 -12.12 -0.47
C ALA A 48 -7.65 -12.73 -1.88
N GLN A 49 -8.86 -13.02 -2.37
CA GLN A 49 -9.15 -13.55 -3.70
C GLN A 49 -9.19 -12.45 -4.77
N GLY A 50 -9.16 -11.18 -4.37
CA GLY A 50 -9.23 -10.02 -5.27
C GLY A 50 -10.66 -9.57 -5.59
N ASN A 51 -11.69 -10.09 -4.92
CA ASN A 51 -13.06 -9.60 -5.07
C ASN A 51 -13.25 -8.32 -4.24
N LEU A 52 -13.96 -7.35 -4.81
CA LEU A 52 -14.24 -6.10 -4.12
C LEU A 52 -15.24 -6.31 -2.98
N VAL A 53 -14.90 -5.78 -1.81
CA VAL A 53 -15.78 -5.77 -0.65
C VAL A 53 -16.95 -4.84 -0.92
N THR A 54 -18.16 -5.39 -0.90
CA THR A 54 -19.42 -4.65 -1.00
C THR A 54 -19.87 -4.19 0.39
N GLY A 55 -20.74 -3.18 0.43
CA GLY A 55 -21.26 -2.63 1.69
C GLY A 55 -20.90 -1.16 1.94
N SER A 56 -20.98 -0.79 3.21
CA SER A 56 -20.77 0.56 3.72
C SER A 56 -19.32 1.05 3.55
N VAL A 57 -19.14 2.37 3.68
CA VAL A 57 -17.80 2.96 3.69
C VAL A 57 -16.95 2.39 4.83
N ALA A 58 -17.54 2.16 6.01
CA ALA A 58 -16.84 1.60 7.15
C ALA A 58 -16.31 0.19 6.88
N GLU A 59 -17.11 -0.69 6.27
CA GLU A 59 -16.70 -2.06 5.93
C GLU A 59 -15.56 -2.07 4.90
N LYS A 60 -15.65 -1.19 3.89
CA LYS A 60 -14.58 -1.00 2.89
C LYS A 60 -13.30 -0.48 3.53
N THR A 61 -13.39 0.52 4.41
CA THR A 61 -12.25 1.08 5.13
C THR A 61 -11.60 0.02 6.03
N GLN A 62 -12.39 -0.79 6.73
CA GLN A 62 -11.85 -1.88 7.55
C GLN A 62 -11.11 -2.92 6.70
N ALA A 63 -11.62 -3.27 5.52
CA ALA A 63 -10.92 -4.18 4.61
C ALA A 63 -9.57 -3.61 4.17
N ILE A 64 -9.52 -2.33 3.82
CA ILE A 64 -8.27 -1.62 3.45
C ILE A 64 -7.27 -1.64 4.60
N ILE A 65 -7.72 -1.35 5.82
CA ILE A 65 -6.85 -1.32 7.01
C ILE A 65 -6.29 -2.73 7.30
N ARG A 66 -7.13 -3.76 7.28
CA ARG A 66 -6.71 -5.16 7.46
C ARG A 66 -5.68 -5.59 6.43
N ASN A 67 -5.88 -5.22 5.16
CA ASN A 67 -4.91 -5.53 4.10
C ASN A 67 -3.59 -4.80 4.33
N THR A 68 -3.66 -3.53 4.74
CA THR A 68 -2.47 -2.72 5.06
C THR A 68 -1.67 -3.34 6.20
N GLU A 69 -2.35 -3.75 7.27
CA GLU A 69 -1.75 -4.42 8.43
C GLU A 69 -1.01 -5.69 8.02
N ALA A 70 -1.67 -6.59 7.28
CA ALA A 70 -1.06 -7.84 6.82
C ALA A 70 0.22 -7.62 5.97
N ILE A 71 0.24 -6.60 5.11
CA ILE A 71 1.42 -6.27 4.30
C ILE A 71 2.53 -5.66 5.18
N LEU A 72 2.19 -4.82 6.16
CA LEU A 72 3.16 -4.23 7.08
C LEU A 72 3.79 -5.29 8.00
N GLU A 73 3.01 -6.26 8.48
CA GLU A 73 3.51 -7.41 9.24
C GLU A 73 4.55 -8.20 8.44
N GLU A 74 4.24 -8.53 7.18
CA GLU A 74 5.17 -9.22 6.27
C GLU A 74 6.42 -8.37 6.01
N ALA A 75 6.27 -7.04 6.02
CA ALA A 75 7.38 -6.13 5.93
C ALA A 75 8.21 -6.03 7.23
N GLY A 76 7.82 -6.69 8.33
CA GLY A 76 8.46 -6.57 9.64
C GLY A 76 8.21 -5.23 10.34
N SER A 77 7.06 -4.60 10.03
CA SER A 77 6.58 -3.36 10.61
C SER A 77 5.20 -3.57 11.26
N SER A 78 4.55 -2.50 11.71
CA SER A 78 3.18 -2.51 12.21
C SER A 78 2.48 -1.19 11.90
N LEU A 79 1.16 -1.13 12.11
CA LEU A 79 0.37 0.10 11.98
C LEU A 79 0.87 1.21 12.93
N ASP A 80 1.42 0.85 14.10
CA ASP A 80 1.94 1.82 15.08
C ASP A 80 3.18 2.58 14.60
N ARG A 81 3.87 2.04 13.58
CA ARG A 81 5.09 2.61 13.01
C ARG A 81 4.82 3.42 11.73
N VAL A 82 3.55 3.66 11.41
CA VAL A 82 3.14 4.42 10.23
C VAL A 82 3.39 5.91 10.46
N VAL A 83 4.22 6.50 9.60
CA VAL A 83 4.60 7.92 9.68
C VAL A 83 3.75 8.84 8.80
N LYS A 84 3.16 8.29 7.73
CA LYS A 84 2.36 9.04 6.75
C LYS A 84 1.35 8.13 6.08
N VAL A 85 0.13 8.64 5.93
CA VAL A 85 -0.95 7.99 5.18
C VAL A 85 -1.49 8.95 4.13
N VAL A 86 -1.74 8.44 2.93
CA VAL A 86 -2.45 9.17 1.88
C VAL A 86 -3.74 8.42 1.60
N VAL A 87 -4.87 9.05 1.93
CA VAL A 87 -6.20 8.49 1.66
C VAL A 87 -6.76 9.17 0.43
N ILE A 88 -7.11 8.38 -0.59
CA ILE A 88 -7.75 8.86 -1.81
C ILE A 88 -9.20 8.42 -1.77
N ILE A 89 -10.12 9.38 -1.69
CA ILE A 89 -11.55 9.14 -1.79
C ILE A 89 -11.95 9.50 -3.21
N PRO A 90 -12.35 8.53 -4.06
CA PRO A 90 -12.85 8.87 -5.38
C PRO A 90 -14.12 9.71 -5.23
N ILE A 91 -14.27 10.71 -6.09
CA ILE A 91 -15.51 11.47 -6.19
C ILE A 91 -16.68 10.50 -6.34
N PRO A 92 -17.81 10.72 -5.63
CA PRO A 92 -18.99 9.91 -5.85
C PRO A 92 -19.41 10.10 -7.30
N SER A 93 -19.36 9.04 -8.10
CA SER A 93 -19.88 9.04 -9.48
C SER A 93 -21.41 9.06 -9.53
N SER A 94 -22.07 9.38 -8.42
CA SER A 94 -23.47 9.74 -8.40
C SER A 94 -23.54 11.20 -8.83
N GLN A 95 -23.99 11.43 -10.06
CA GLN A 95 -24.86 12.56 -10.33
C GLN A 95 -25.97 12.55 -9.27
N ALA A 96 -25.75 13.25 -8.17
CA ALA A 96 -26.83 13.90 -7.45
C ALA A 96 -27.30 15.01 -8.40
N ILE A 97 -28.32 14.64 -9.15
CA ILE A 97 -29.24 15.49 -9.89
C ILE A 97 -29.34 16.85 -9.18
N CYS A 98 -28.98 17.90 -9.90
CA CYS A 98 -29.50 19.23 -9.62
C CYS A 98 -31.02 19.10 -9.68
N GLY A 99 -31.64 18.99 -8.50
CA GLY A 99 -33.06 19.19 -8.28
C GLY A 99 -33.28 20.61 -7.78
#